data_AF-A0AAC8VQ24-F1
#
_entry.id   AF-A0AAC8VQ24-F1
#
_cell.length_a   1.000
_cell.length_b   1.000
_cell.length_c   1.000
_cell.angle_alpha   90.00
_cell.angle_beta   90.00
_cell.angle_gamma   90.00
#
_symmetry.space_group_name_H-M   'P 1'
#
loop_
_entity.id
_entity.type
_entity.pdbx_description
1 polymer ?
#
loop_
_entity_poly.entity_id
_entity_poly.type
_entity_poly.pdbx_seq_one_letter_code
_entity_poly.pdbx_strand_id
1 'polypeptide(L)'
;MLDVMLFGHGWAGELAEVAEGARTLTQPSRETGEGAITFFITVWLSDDGVAYLTGTADLEPYGDDIKAAVARWQPKPAPFPRY
;
A
#
# COMPACT_ATOMS: atom_id res chain seq x y z
N MET A 1 -9.36 -10.28 3.92
CA MET A 1 -8.00 -9.80 3.58
C MET A 1 -8.15 -8.72 2.54
N LEU A 2 -7.41 -7.63 2.68
CA LEU A 2 -7.47 -6.46 1.81
C LEU A 2 -6.15 -6.34 1.07
N ASP A 3 -6.21 -5.90 -0.19
CA ASP A 3 -5.02 -5.62 -0.98
C ASP A 3 -4.45 -4.26 -0.57
N VAL A 4 -3.17 -4.24 -0.22
CA VAL A 4 -2.40 -3.03 0.08
C VAL A 4 -1.24 -2.92 -0.89
N MET A 5 -1.11 -1.75 -1.51
CA MET A 5 0.02 -1.44 -2.41
C MET A 5 1.19 -0.93 -1.60
N LEU A 6 2.34 -1.61 -1.67
CA LEU A 6 3.53 -1.24 -0.91
C LEU A 6 4.46 -0.32 -1.69
N PHE A 7 4.94 0.73 -1.03
CA PHE A 7 5.85 1.72 -1.60
C PHE A 7 7.04 1.96 -0.67
N GLY A 8 8.24 2.02 -1.28
CA GLY A 8 9.51 2.22 -0.59
C GLY A 8 10.31 0.93 -0.42
N HIS A 9 11.59 1.05 -0.16
CA HIS A 9 12.51 -0.07 0.07
C HIS A 9 12.44 -1.19 -0.98
N GLY A 10 12.52 -0.77 -2.25
CA GLY A 10 12.41 -1.64 -3.42
C GLY A 10 10.99 -2.03 -3.83
N TRP A 11 9.96 -1.57 -3.12
CA TRP A 11 8.55 -1.75 -3.49
C TRP A 11 8.02 -0.54 -4.29
N ALA A 12 7.35 -0.82 -5.41
CA ALA A 12 6.84 0.19 -6.35
C ALA A 12 5.34 0.01 -6.63
N GLY A 13 4.56 -0.21 -5.58
CA GLY A 13 3.11 -0.38 -5.63
C GLY A 13 2.64 -1.82 -5.81
N GLU A 14 3.50 -2.79 -5.49
CA GLU A 14 3.12 -4.20 -5.55
C GLU A 14 2.15 -4.55 -4.44
N LEU A 15 1.32 -5.56 -4.68
CA LEU A 15 0.26 -5.94 -3.77
C LEU A 15 0.79 -6.85 -2.67
N ALA A 16 0.40 -6.54 -1.45
CA ALA A 16 0.43 -7.45 -0.33
C ALA A 16 -0.96 -7.58 0.28
N GLU A 17 -1.21 -8.67 0.97
CA GLU A 17 -2.49 -8.90 1.64
C GLU A 17 -2.37 -8.55 3.12
N VAL A 18 -3.38 -7.86 3.62
CA VAL A 18 -3.45 -7.50 5.04
C VAL A 18 -4.83 -7.81 5.64
N ALA A 19 -4.86 -8.09 6.94
CA ALA A 19 -6.11 -8.17 7.68
C ALA A 19 -6.84 -6.82 7.70
N GLU A 20 -8.18 -6.87 7.71
CA GLU A 20 -9.01 -5.68 7.86
C GLU A 20 -8.73 -5.01 9.22
N GLY A 21 -8.56 -3.68 9.22
CA GLY A 21 -8.22 -2.91 10.42
C GLY A 21 -6.74 -2.94 10.82
N ALA A 22 -5.87 -3.62 10.07
CA ALA A 22 -4.43 -3.52 10.27
C ALA A 22 -3.94 -2.12 9.93
N ARG A 23 -3.06 -1.59 10.79
CA ARG A 23 -2.44 -0.26 10.62
C ARG A 23 -1.01 -0.34 10.10
N THR A 24 -0.39 -1.50 10.23
CA THR A 24 0.99 -1.74 9.86
C THR A 24 1.13 -3.13 9.27
N LEU A 25 1.98 -3.27 8.27
CA LEU A 25 2.36 -4.55 7.68
C LEU A 25 3.87 -4.67 7.69
N THR A 26 4.40 -5.72 8.29
CA THR A 26 5.82 -6.03 8.21
C THR A 26 6.07 -6.95 7.01
N GLN A 27 6.93 -6.53 6.09
CA GLN A 27 7.37 -7.33 4.94
C GLN A 27 8.90 -7.32 4.85
N PRO A 28 9.53 -8.36 4.28
CA PRO A 28 10.95 -8.31 3.98
C PRO A 28 11.23 -7.17 2.98
N SER A 29 12.36 -6.49 3.16
CA SER A 29 12.86 -5.57 2.15
C SER A 29 13.15 -6.29 0.85
N ARG A 30 12.97 -5.59 -0.27
CA ARG A 30 13.48 -6.05 -1.57
C ARG A 30 14.90 -5.54 -1.85
N GLU A 31 15.39 -4.62 -1.02
CA GLU A 31 16.74 -4.11 -1.13
C GLU A 31 17.74 -5.03 -0.41
N THR A 32 18.86 -5.28 -1.08
CA THR A 32 19.90 -6.19 -0.58
C THR A 32 20.54 -5.63 0.68
N GLY A 33 20.36 -6.31 1.81
CA GLY A 33 20.96 -5.94 3.09
C GLY A 33 20.01 -5.26 4.08
N GLU A 34 18.79 -4.95 3.66
CA GLU A 34 17.74 -4.54 4.58
C GLU A 34 16.93 -5.74 5.05
N GLY A 35 16.60 -5.76 6.34
CA GLY A 35 15.87 -6.85 6.98
C GLY A 35 14.36 -6.77 6.74
N ALA A 36 13.60 -6.92 7.82
CA ALA A 36 12.16 -6.72 7.78
C ALA A 36 11.81 -5.23 7.96
N ILE A 37 10.91 -4.74 7.13
CA ILE A 37 10.48 -3.35 7.06
C ILE A 37 9.02 -3.27 7.42
N THR A 38 8.67 -2.26 8.22
CA THR A 38 7.29 -2.02 8.64
C THR A 38 6.69 -0.92 7.79
N PHE A 39 5.70 -1.28 6.98
CA PHE A 39 4.90 -0.37 6.18
C PHE A 39 3.72 0.12 6.99
N PHE A 40 3.49 1.43 7.00
CA PHE A 40 2.31 2.05 7.57
C PHE A 40 1.19 2.04 6.53
N ILE A 41 0.05 1.47 6.91
CA ILE A 41 -1.09 1.32 6.01
C ILE A 41 -1.96 2.55 6.16
N THR A 42 -2.10 3.29 5.07
CA THR A 42 -3.00 4.43 4.95
C THR A 42 -4.04 4.17 3.86
N VAL A 43 -5.13 4.92 3.92
CA VAL A 43 -6.19 4.88 2.91
C VAL A 43 -5.94 6.02 1.95
N TRP A 44 -5.79 5.69 0.68
CA TRP A 44 -5.75 6.67 -0.40
C TRP A 44 -7.09 6.66 -1.14
N LEU A 45 -7.68 7.84 -1.33
CA LEU A 45 -8.93 8.03 -2.04
C LEU A 45 -8.64 8.49 -3.47
N SER A 46 -9.07 7.71 -4.46
CA SER A 46 -9.05 8.14 -5.86
C SER A 46 -10.06 9.25 -6.11
N ASP A 47 -9.82 10.02 -7.18
CA ASP A 47 -10.72 11.07 -7.65
C ASP A 47 -12.14 10.53 -7.95
N ASP A 48 -12.20 9.26 -8.41
CA ASP A 48 -13.44 8.51 -8.65
C ASP A 48 -14.19 8.07 -7.37
N GLY A 49 -13.69 8.43 -6.19
CA GLY A 49 -14.29 8.06 -4.89
C GLY A 49 -14.00 6.62 -4.46
N VAL A 50 -13.05 5.95 -5.11
CA VAL A 50 -12.62 4.58 -4.77
C VAL A 50 -11.46 4.63 -3.79
N ALA A 51 -11.61 3.96 -2.65
CA ALA A 51 -10.56 3.85 -1.65
C ALA A 51 -9.64 2.65 -1.93
N TYR A 52 -8.34 2.88 -1.79
CA TYR A 52 -7.29 1.87 -1.89
C TYR A 52 -6.40 1.94 -0.65
N LEU A 53 -5.83 0.81 -0.24
CA LEU A 53 -4.83 0.80 0.82
C LEU A 53 -3.44 0.98 0.22
N THR A 54 -2.67 1.88 0.80
CA THR A 54 -1.25 2.06 0.48
C THR A 54 -0.41 1.84 1.75
N GLY A 55 0.67 1.09 1.61
CA GLY A 55 1.63 0.81 2.65
C GLY A 55 2.91 1.58 2.37
N THR A 56 3.31 2.45 3.28
CA THR A 56 4.48 3.33 3.11
C THR A 56 5.44 3.11 4.27
N ALA A 57 6.70 2.81 3.98
CA ALA A 57 7.70 2.57 5.01
C ALA A 57 8.54 3.82 5.34
N ASP A 58 8.68 4.75 4.39
CA ASP A 58 9.57 5.90 4.53
C ASP A 58 8.86 7.20 4.12
N LEU A 59 8.82 7.50 2.82
CA LEU A 59 8.10 8.63 2.24
C LEU A 59 6.72 8.22 1.73
N GLU A 60 5.72 9.10 1.94
CA GLU A 60 4.43 8.96 1.27
C GLU A 60 4.63 9.04 -0.26
N PRO A 61 4.15 8.06 -1.02
CA PRO A 61 4.25 8.05 -2.47
C PRO A 61 3.38 9.15 -3.05
N TYR A 62 3.78 9.69 -4.20
CA TYR A 62 2.97 10.68 -4.89
C TYR A 62 1.67 10.04 -5.40
N GLY A 63 0.60 10.83 -5.46
CA GLY A 63 -0.68 10.36 -5.97
C GLY A 63 -0.58 9.76 -7.39
N ASP A 64 0.32 10.27 -8.23
CA ASP A 64 0.59 9.71 -9.56
C ASP A 64 1.24 8.32 -9.51
N ASP A 65 2.16 8.06 -8.58
CA ASP A 65 2.75 6.73 -8.38
C ASP A 65 1.68 5.72 -7.92
N ILE A 66 0.78 6.17 -7.04
CA ILE A 66 -0.35 5.34 -6.58
C ILE A 66 -1.27 5.03 -7.76
N LYS A 67 -1.63 6.02 -8.59
CA LYS A 67 -2.46 5.80 -9.79
C LYS A 67 -1.80 4.84 -10.78
N ALA A 68 -0.49 4.98 -11.00
CA ALA A 68 0.26 4.08 -11.86
C ALA A 68 0.27 2.63 -11.31
N ALA A 69 0.44 2.48 -10.00
CA ALA A 69 0.35 1.19 -9.33
C ALA A 69 -1.06 0.59 -9.42
N VAL A 70 -2.11 1.38 -9.21
CA VAL A 70 -3.51 0.94 -9.36
C VAL A 70 -3.77 0.45 -10.79
N ALA A 71 -3.32 1.20 -11.80
CA ALA A 71 -3.48 0.82 -13.20
C ALA A 71 -2.69 -0.46 -13.54
N ARG A 72 -1.50 -0.63 -12.96
CA ARG A 72 -0.60 -1.76 -13.24
C ARG A 72 -1.01 -3.04 -12.52
N TRP A 73 -1.39 -2.94 -11.25
CA TRP A 73 -1.61 -4.08 -10.37
C TRP A 73 -3.08 -4.36 -10.10
N GLN A 74 -3.97 -3.41 -10.39
CA GLN A 74 -5.43 -3.52 -10.21
C GLN A 74 -5.80 -4.07 -8.82
N PRO A 75 -5.36 -3.40 -7.72
CA PRO A 75 -5.72 -3.78 -6.35
C PRO A 75 -7.24 -3.80 -6.18
N LYS A 76 -7.74 -4.66 -5.28
CA LYS A 76 -9.14 -4.57 -4.90
C LYS A 76 -9.40 -3.29 -4.12
N PRO A 77 -10.52 -2.61 -4.39
CA PRO A 77 -10.92 -1.46 -3.59
C PRO A 77 -11.13 -1.89 -2.15
N ALA A 78 -10.61 -1.09 -1.23
CA ALA A 78 -10.75 -1.34 0.19
C ALA A 78 -12.11 -0.78 0.68
N PRO A 79 -12.82 -1.50 1.56
CA PRO A 79 -13.97 -0.92 2.24
C PRO A 79 -13.48 0.28 3.04
N PHE A 80 -14.09 1.45 2.82
CA PHE A 80 -13.83 2.64 3.62
C PHE A 80 -13.93 2.26 5.11
N PRO A 81 -12.96 2.60 5.97
CA PRO A 81 -13.10 2.35 7.39
C PRO A 81 -14.36 3.08 7.87
N ARG A 82 -15.38 2.31 8.23
CA ARG A 82 -16.51 2.82 9.02
C ARG A 82 -15.93 3.13 10.40
N TYR A 83 -15.62 4.41 10.62
CA TYR A 83 -15.29 4.94 11.95
C TYR A 83 -16.43 4.65 12.94
#